data_AF-A0A0N1A7P7-F1
#
_entry.id   AF-A0A0N1A7P7-F1
#
_cell.length_a   1.000
_cell.length_b   1.000
_cell.length_c   1.000
_cell.angle_alpha   90.00
_cell.angle_beta   90.00
_cell.angle_gamma   90.00
#
_symmetry.space_group_name_H-M   'P 1'
#
loop_
_entity.id
_entity.type
_entity.pdbx_description
1 polymer ?
#
loop_
_entity_poly.entity_id
_entity_poly.type
_entity_poly.pdbx_seq_one_letter_code
_entity_poly.pdbx_strand_id
1 'polypeptide(L)'
;MSSSPRLFSAAALAAVLLLAGCDQLGIPNPAVEAAKREAEGKAIGAGCRHAARSVENCYEANKRADKAAVFAGWREMNDYMRENNIEAMPPPPPVVQASEDEAEAEPAAKSTKTAKAK
;
A
#
# COMPACT_ATOMS: atom_id res chain seq x y z
N MET A 1 53.12 -2.01 31.18
CA MET A 1 51.96 -1.62 30.35
C MET A 1 50.72 -2.32 30.89
N SER A 2 50.10 -1.78 31.94
CA SER A 2 48.89 -2.38 32.54
C SER A 2 47.67 -1.62 32.02
N SER A 3 47.16 -2.03 30.86
CA SER A 3 45.96 -1.43 30.31
C SER A 3 44.75 -1.89 31.12
N SER A 4 44.13 -0.95 31.85
CA SER A 4 43.00 -1.25 32.74
C SER A 4 41.81 -1.81 31.95
N PRO A 5 41.23 -2.96 32.36
CA PRO A 5 40.10 -3.59 31.66
C PRO A 5 38.88 -2.66 31.54
N ARG A 6 38.73 -1.71 32.48
CA ARG A 6 37.69 -0.67 32.45
C ARG A 6 37.83 0.31 31.28
N LEU A 7 39.05 0.64 30.87
CA LEU A 7 39.31 1.53 29.72
C LEU A 7 39.01 0.80 28.41
N PHE A 8 39.33 -0.49 28.32
CA PHE A 8 38.97 -1.33 27.19
C PHE A 8 37.45 -1.50 27.05
N SER A 9 36.73 -1.76 28.15
CA SER A 9 35.26 -1.84 28.13
C SER A 9 34.60 -0.51 27.76
N ALA A 10 35.11 0.62 28.26
CA ALA A 10 34.59 1.94 27.90
C ALA A 10 34.82 2.27 26.42
N ALA A 11 36.00 1.94 25.88
CA ALA A 11 36.30 2.10 24.45
C ALA A 11 35.43 1.19 23.57
N ALA A 12 35.18 -0.05 23.99
CA ALA A 12 34.29 -0.97 23.28
C ALA A 12 32.83 -0.46 23.27
N LEU A 13 32.31 0.04 24.40
CA LEU A 13 30.98 0.64 24.46
C LEU A 13 30.86 1.87 23.56
N ALA A 14 31.87 2.75 23.57
CA ALA A 14 31.90 3.94 22.71
C ALA A 14 31.95 3.56 21.22
N ALA A 15 32.70 2.52 20.85
CA ALA A 15 32.74 2.01 19.48
C ALA A 15 31.37 1.45 19.04
N VAL A 16 30.69 0.71 19.91
CA VAL A 16 29.34 0.19 19.61
C VAL A 16 28.33 1.34 19.43
N LEU A 17 28.39 2.38 20.27
CA LEU A 17 27.52 3.56 20.16
C LEU A 17 27.78 4.35 18.86
N LEU A 18 29.05 4.49 18.46
CA LEU A 18 29.42 5.14 17.19
C LEU A 18 28.96 4.34 15.96
N LEU A 19 29.02 3.00 16.02
CA LEU A 19 28.53 2.14 14.93
C LEU A 19 26.99 2.06 14.87
N ALA A 20 26.31 2.11 16.02
CA ALA A 20 24.85 2.07 16.09
C ALA A 20 24.16 3.39 15.74
N GLY A 21 24.90 4.51 15.71
CA GLY A 21 24.34 5.85 15.51
C GLY A 21 24.07 6.26 14.05
N CYS A 22 24.62 5.56 13.06
CA CYS A 22 24.56 6.02 11.66
C CYS A 22 23.13 6.19 11.11
N ASP A 23 22.15 5.40 11.58
CA ASP A 23 20.74 5.55 11.20
C ASP A 23 20.13 6.84 11.78
N GLN A 24 20.52 7.20 13.02
CA GLN A 24 20.07 8.42 13.71
C GLN A 24 20.71 9.70 13.14
N LEU A 25 21.86 9.58 12.45
CA LEU A 25 22.51 10.69 11.74
C LEU A 25 21.84 11.05 10.40
N GLY A 26 20.79 10.33 9.99
CA GLY A 26 20.05 10.62 8.75
C GLY A 26 20.83 10.31 7.47
N ILE A 27 21.86 9.48 7.56
CA ILE A 27 22.63 9.02 6.40
C ILE A 27 21.80 7.95 5.67
N PRO A 28 21.56 8.08 4.35
CA PRO A 28 20.72 7.15 3.62
C PRO A 28 21.31 5.74 3.67
N ASN A 29 20.59 4.83 4.32
CA ASN A 29 20.91 3.42 4.39
C ASN A 29 20.14 2.66 3.30
N PRO A 30 20.80 2.17 2.24
CA PRO A 30 20.12 1.53 1.11
C PRO A 30 19.36 0.27 1.52
N ALA A 31 19.79 -0.44 2.56
CA ALA A 31 19.10 -1.62 3.06
C ALA A 31 17.77 -1.24 3.75
N VAL A 32 17.76 -0.16 4.52
CA VAL A 32 16.55 0.36 5.18
C VAL A 32 15.55 0.87 4.14
N GLU A 33 16.02 1.59 3.12
CA GLU A 33 15.15 2.09 2.06
C GLU A 33 14.58 0.95 1.19
N ALA A 34 15.36 -0.10 0.92
CA ALA A 34 14.87 -1.30 0.25
C ALA A 34 13.80 -2.02 1.09
N ALA A 35 14.03 -2.20 2.39
CA ALA A 35 13.07 -2.80 3.31
C ALA A 35 11.77 -1.98 3.40
N LYS A 36 11.87 -0.65 3.44
CA LYS A 36 10.71 0.24 3.39
C LYS A 36 9.92 0.05 2.10
N ARG A 37 10.57 0.04 0.93
CA ARG A 37 9.89 -0.18 -0.36
C ARG A 37 9.18 -1.52 -0.43
N GLU A 38 9.78 -2.58 0.12
CA GLU A 38 9.14 -3.89 0.21
C GLU A 38 7.92 -3.85 1.14
N ALA A 39 8.04 -3.22 2.31
CA ALA A 39 6.94 -3.08 3.26
C ALA A 39 5.78 -2.27 2.68
N GLU A 40 6.07 -1.16 2.00
CA GLU A 40 5.09 -0.34 1.29
C GLU A 40 4.40 -1.13 0.18
N GLY A 41 5.17 -1.90 -0.61
CA GLY A 41 4.61 -2.77 -1.64
C GLY A 41 3.62 -3.79 -1.06
N LYS A 42 4.01 -4.49 0.02
CA LYS A 42 3.14 -5.44 0.72
C LYS A 42 1.87 -4.77 1.26
N ALA A 43 1.99 -3.59 1.86
CA ALA A 43 0.86 -2.83 2.38
C ALA A 43 -0.12 -2.44 1.26
N ILE A 44 0.39 -1.96 0.13
CA ILE A 44 -0.41 -1.64 -1.07
C ILE A 44 -1.15 -2.88 -1.57
N GLY A 45 -0.45 -4.00 -1.72
CA GLY A 45 -1.03 -5.25 -2.19
C GLY A 45 -2.15 -5.76 -1.30
N ALA A 46 -1.91 -5.76 0.02
CA ALA A 46 -2.90 -6.14 1.02
C ALA A 46 -4.13 -5.23 0.96
N GLY A 47 -3.94 -3.91 0.93
CA GLY A 47 -5.03 -2.95 0.79
C GLY A 47 -5.85 -3.14 -0.49
N CYS A 48 -5.19 -3.39 -1.63
CA CYS A 48 -5.86 -3.67 -2.90
C CYS A 48 -6.75 -4.92 -2.82
N ARG A 49 -6.28 -5.99 -2.18
CA ARG A 49 -7.09 -7.21 -2.02
C ARG A 49 -8.30 -6.95 -1.14
N HIS A 50 -8.09 -6.28 -0.01
CA HIS A 50 -9.16 -5.89 0.91
C HIS A 50 -10.20 -5.02 0.19
N ALA A 51 -9.77 -4.15 -0.73
CA ALA A 51 -10.63 -3.32 -1.56
C ALA A 51 -11.30 -4.04 -2.75
N ALA A 52 -11.31 -5.38 -2.76
CA ALA A 52 -11.88 -6.21 -3.82
C ALA A 52 -11.29 -5.94 -5.23
N ARG A 53 -10.04 -5.46 -5.33
CA ARG A 53 -9.38 -5.20 -6.63
C ARG A 53 -8.57 -6.39 -7.11
N SER A 54 -8.53 -6.57 -8.44
CA SER A 54 -7.58 -7.50 -9.06
C SER A 54 -6.15 -6.98 -8.92
N VAL A 55 -5.17 -7.88 -9.01
CA VAL A 55 -3.76 -7.52 -8.87
C VAL A 55 -3.28 -6.67 -10.04
N GLU A 56 -3.83 -6.90 -11.23
CA GLU A 56 -3.52 -6.15 -12.46
C GLU A 56 -3.90 -4.67 -12.30
N ASN A 57 -5.12 -4.41 -11.83
CA ASN A 57 -5.57 -3.05 -11.52
C ASN A 57 -4.72 -2.41 -10.42
N CYS A 58 -4.29 -3.21 -9.42
CA CYS A 58 -3.41 -2.72 -8.38
C CYS A 58 -2.04 -2.26 -8.92
N TYR A 59 -1.47 -2.97 -9.92
CA TYR A 59 -0.24 -2.55 -10.58
C TYR A 59 -0.40 -1.28 -11.42
N GLU A 60 -1.53 -1.15 -12.12
CA GLU A 60 -1.82 0.05 -12.92
C GLU A 60 -1.96 1.29 -12.05
N ALA A 61 -2.61 1.16 -10.89
CA ALA A 61 -2.76 2.23 -9.91
C ALA A 61 -1.44 2.57 -9.18
N ASN A 62 -0.51 1.61 -9.05
CA ASN A 62 0.71 1.74 -8.24
C ASN A 62 2.00 1.49 -9.04
N LYS A 63 2.20 2.23 -10.14
CA LYS A 63 3.33 2.03 -11.07
C LYS A 63 4.74 2.18 -10.45
N ARG A 64 4.85 2.86 -9.30
CA ARG A 64 6.11 3.10 -8.58
C ARG A 64 6.39 2.04 -7.51
N ALA A 65 5.41 1.21 -7.17
CA ALA A 65 5.56 0.16 -6.17
C ALA A 65 6.30 -1.04 -6.76
N ASP A 66 7.01 -1.76 -5.90
CA ASP A 66 7.64 -3.02 -6.29
C ASP A 66 6.54 -4.08 -6.55
N LYS A 67 6.42 -4.56 -7.79
CA LYS A 67 5.35 -5.48 -8.19
C LYS A 67 5.41 -6.82 -7.44
N ALA A 68 6.61 -7.28 -7.08
CA ALA A 68 6.78 -8.54 -6.36
C ALA A 68 6.30 -8.39 -4.92
N ALA A 69 6.65 -7.29 -4.25
CA ALA A 69 6.16 -6.97 -2.92
C ALA A 69 4.63 -6.77 -2.88
N VAL A 70 4.08 -6.06 -3.88
CA VAL A 70 2.61 -5.90 -4.05
C VAL A 70 1.92 -7.24 -4.22
N PHE A 71 2.46 -8.14 -5.04
CA PHE A 71 1.88 -9.47 -5.19
C PHE A 71 1.92 -10.27 -3.89
N ALA A 72 3.05 -10.24 -3.19
CA ALA A 72 3.21 -10.95 -1.92
C ALA A 72 2.14 -10.50 -0.91
N GLY A 73 2.00 -9.20 -0.69
CA GLY A 73 0.97 -8.67 0.22
C GLY A 73 -0.46 -8.94 -0.25
N TRP A 74 -0.73 -8.90 -1.56
CA TRP A 74 -2.05 -9.23 -2.10
C TRP A 74 -2.43 -10.70 -1.83
N ARG A 75 -1.49 -11.64 -2.01
CA ARG A 75 -1.72 -13.06 -1.74
C ARG A 75 -1.88 -13.35 -0.25
N GLU A 76 -0.99 -12.79 0.57
CA GLU A 76 -1.06 -12.94 2.03
C GLU A 76 -2.41 -12.46 2.55
N MET A 77 -2.89 -11.30 2.09
CA MET A 77 -4.21 -10.80 2.45
C MET A 77 -5.35 -11.65 1.88
N ASN A 78 -5.20 -12.23 0.68
CA ASN A 78 -6.20 -13.12 0.09
C ASN A 78 -6.39 -14.38 0.94
N ASP A 79 -5.26 -15.02 1.29
CA ASP A 79 -5.24 -16.21 2.12
C ASP A 79 -5.80 -15.88 3.51
N TYR A 80 -5.38 -14.77 4.12
CA TYR A 80 -5.90 -14.29 5.40
C TYR A 80 -7.43 -14.08 5.38
N MET A 81 -7.95 -13.38 4.37
CA MET A 81 -9.40 -13.15 4.24
C MET A 81 -10.17 -14.46 4.04
N ARG A 82 -9.62 -15.42 3.28
CA ARG A 82 -10.24 -16.73 3.04
C ARG A 82 -10.27 -17.59 4.30
N GLU A 83 -9.19 -17.57 5.08
CA GLU A 83 -9.07 -18.31 6.34
C GLU A 83 -9.95 -17.71 7.44
N ASN A 84 -10.15 -16.38 7.43
CA ASN A 84 -10.87 -15.66 8.49
C ASN A 84 -12.29 -15.20 8.09
N ASN A 85 -12.78 -15.57 6.90
CA ASN A 85 -14.09 -15.19 6.37
C ASN A 85 -14.34 -13.67 6.37
N ILE A 86 -13.32 -12.89 6.01
CA ILE A 86 -13.40 -11.44 5.97
C ILE A 86 -13.99 -11.01 4.63
N GLU A 87 -15.05 -10.21 4.67
CA GLU A 87 -15.68 -9.65 3.49
C GLU A 87 -14.81 -8.53 2.89
N ALA A 88 -14.69 -8.50 1.56
CA ALA A 88 -13.98 -7.43 0.88
C ALA A 88 -14.80 -6.14 0.90
N MET A 89 -14.13 -5.01 1.03
CA MET A 89 -14.73 -3.68 1.10
C MET A 89 -14.44 -2.92 -0.21
N PRO A 90 -15.24 -3.13 -1.28
CA PRO A 90 -15.03 -2.43 -2.53
C PRO A 90 -15.14 -0.91 -2.33
N PRO A 91 -14.30 -0.12 -3.01
CA PRO A 91 -14.42 1.33 -2.96
C PRO A 91 -15.76 1.78 -3.55
N PRO A 92 -16.31 2.92 -3.11
CA PRO A 92 -17.50 3.49 -3.73
C PRO A 92 -17.25 3.72 -5.23
N PRO A 93 -18.31 3.68 -6.06
CA PRO A 93 -18.17 3.98 -7.49
C PRO A 93 -17.56 5.37 -7.67
N PRO A 94 -16.69 5.56 -8.68
CA PRO A 94 -16.11 6.86 -8.95
C PRO A 94 -17.23 7.88 -9.18
N VAL A 95 -17.21 8.97 -8.42
CA VAL A 95 -18.09 10.12 -8.68
C VAL A 95 -17.60 10.78 -9.96
N VAL A 96 -18.30 10.53 -11.07
CA VAL A 96 -18.18 11.37 -12.26
C VAL A 96 -18.73 12.74 -11.89
N GLN A 97 -17.82 13.68 -11.57
CA GLN A 97 -18.16 15.09 -11.65
C GLN A 97 -18.40 15.35 -13.14
N ALA A 98 -19.68 15.41 -13.52
CA ALA A 98 -20.04 15.97 -14.81
C ALA A 98 -19.48 17.39 -14.81
N SER A 99 -18.45 17.62 -15.61
CA SER A 99 -18.06 18.96 -16.00
C SER A 99 -19.30 19.62 -16.59
N GLU A 100 -19.73 20.73 -15.99
CA GLU A 100 -20.79 21.60 -16.49
C GLU A 100 -20.35 22.25 -17.80
N ASP A 101 -20.29 21.48 -18.89
CA ASP A 101 -20.15 21.98 -20.26
C ASP A 101 -20.72 20.94 -21.25
N GLU A 102 -21.97 20.56 -21.05
CA GLU A 102 -22.78 19.89 -22.07
C GLU A 102 -24.27 20.03 -21.68
N ALA A 103 -24.69 21.27 -21.53
CA ALA A 103 -26.08 21.67 -21.38
C ALA A 103 -26.53 22.48 -22.60
N GLU A 104 -26.55 21.87 -23.79
CA GLU A 104 -27.51 22.27 -24.82
C GLU A 104 -27.78 21.14 -25.83
N ALA A 105 -28.72 20.25 -25.46
CA ALA A 105 -29.57 19.51 -26.40
C ALA A 105 -30.78 18.94 -25.64
N GLU A 106 -31.73 19.80 -25.31
CA GLU A 106 -33.10 19.42 -24.94
C GLU A 106 -33.96 19.26 -26.22
N PRO A 107 -35.19 18.71 -26.18
CA PRO A 107 -35.60 17.36 -25.77
C PRO A 107 -36.58 16.71 -26.78
N ALA A 108 -36.78 15.39 -26.74
CA ALA A 108 -37.93 14.75 -27.40
C ALA A 108 -38.60 13.68 -26.52
N ALA A 109 -39.47 14.18 -25.65
CA ALA A 109 -40.83 13.72 -25.40
C ALA A 109 -41.18 12.21 -25.33
N LYS A 110 -41.67 11.85 -24.12
CA LYS A 110 -42.91 11.10 -23.81
C LYS A 110 -42.92 9.57 -24.01
N SER A 111 -43.00 8.86 -22.88
CA SER A 111 -44.21 8.14 -22.38
C SER A 111 -44.40 6.77 -23.06
N THR A 112 -44.51 5.65 -22.34
CA THR A 112 -45.73 5.30 -21.59
C THR A 112 -45.53 4.11 -20.64
N LYS A 113 -46.04 4.30 -19.43
CA LYS A 113 -46.63 3.38 -18.45
C LYS A 113 -47.05 1.95 -18.92
N THR A 114 -46.77 0.97 -18.06
CA THR A 114 -47.61 -0.21 -17.65
C THR A 114 -47.68 -1.48 -18.52
N ALA A 115 -47.32 -2.63 -17.92
CA ALA A 115 -48.10 -3.89 -17.76
C ALA A 115 -47.14 -5.06 -17.44
N LYS A 116 -46.93 -5.48 -16.18
CA LYS A 116 -47.64 -6.53 -15.43
C LYS A 116 -48.23 -7.70 -16.26
N ALA A 117 -47.72 -8.89 -15.93
CA ALA A 117 -48.33 -10.23 -15.97
C ALA A 117 -48.66 -10.90 -17.32
N LYS A 118 -47.95 -11.99 -17.58
CA LYS A 118 -48.58 -13.31 -17.77
C LYS A 118 -47.66 -14.39 -17.19
#